data_AF-A0A485CPQ0-F1
#
_entry.id   AF-A0A485CPQ0-F1
#
_cell.length_a   1.000
_cell.length_b   1.000
_cell.length_c   1.000
_cell.angle_alpha   90.00
_cell.angle_beta   90.00
_cell.angle_gamma   90.00
#
_symmetry.space_group_name_H-M   'P 1'
#
loop_
_entity.id
_entity.type
_entity.pdbx_description
1 polymer ?
#
loop_
_entity_poly.entity_id
_entity_poly.type
_entity_poly.pdbx_seq_one_letter_code
_entity_poly.pdbx_strand_id
1 'polypeptide(L)' 'MSLLCLPEATLAAANRLGRWLAQGDMAGEPAVANAPLVVLAGNAVMPTVDAACRLAKLSGGRY' A
#
# COMPACT_ATOMS: atom_id res chain seq x y z
N MET A 1 11.09 -19.60 -12.34
CA MET A 1 11.28 -18.42 -13.20
C MET A 1 12.24 -17.50 -12.47
N SER A 2 13.50 -17.39 -12.94
CA SER A 2 14.43 -16.47 -12.30
C SER A 2 13.99 -15.06 -12.65
N LEU A 3 13.54 -14.29 -11.66
CA LEU A 3 13.66 -12.84 -11.73
C LEU A 3 15.14 -12.57 -12.08
N LEU A 4 15.37 -11.84 -13.16
CA LEU A 4 16.71 -11.55 -13.64
C LEU A 4 17.57 -11.03 -12.48
N CYS A 5 18.80 -11.55 -12.33
CA CYS A 5 19.75 -10.99 -11.37
C CYS A 5 20.08 -9.56 -11.81
N LEU A 6 19.44 -8.58 -11.16
CA LEU A 6 19.72 -7.16 -11.39
C LEU A 6 21.05 -6.79 -10.74
N PRO A 7 21.82 -5.86 -11.33
CA PRO A 7 22.92 -5.22 -10.63
C PRO A 7 22.41 -4.54 -9.35
N GLU A 8 23.22 -4.56 -8.29
CA GLU A 8 22.84 -3.99 -6.98
C GLU A 8 22.37 -2.54 -7.09
N ALA A 9 23.06 -1.73 -7.91
CA ALA A 9 22.68 -0.35 -8.16
C ALA A 9 21.26 -0.21 -8.76
N THR A 10 20.88 -1.13 -9.65
CA THR A 10 19.55 -1.16 -10.28
C THR A 10 18.48 -1.59 -9.28
N LEU A 11 18.75 -2.62 -8.47
CA LEU A 11 17.84 -3.06 -7.41
C LEU A 11 17.61 -1.94 -6.38
N ALA A 12 18.68 -1.28 -5.94
CA ALA A 12 18.62 -0.17 -5.01
C ALA A 12 17.82 1.02 -5.58
N ALA A 13 18.00 1.35 -6.86
CA ALA A 13 17.24 2.40 -7.52
C ALA A 13 15.75 2.05 -7.64
N ALA A 14 15.43 0.83 -8.05
CA ALA A 14 14.04 0.35 -8.15
C ALA A 14 13.34 0.36 -6.78
N ASN A 15 14.03 -0.08 -5.73
CA ASN A 15 13.50 -0.06 -4.36
C ASN A 15 13.27 1.36 -3.85
N ARG A 16 14.17 2.30 -4.16
CA ARG A 16 14.01 3.71 -3.79
C ARG A 16 12.78 4.33 -4.47
N LEU A 17 12.64 4.10 -5.78
CA LEU A 17 11.49 4.59 -6.54
C LEU A 17 10.18 3.95 -6.07
N GLY A 18 10.15 2.63 -5.89
CA GLY A 18 8.96 1.92 -5.42
C GLY A 18 8.52 2.39 -4.02
N ARG A 19 9.48 2.65 -3.13
CA ARG A 19 9.17 3.21 -1.80
C ARG A 19 8.55 4.60 -1.89
N TRP A 20 9.13 5.48 -2.71
CA TRP A 20 8.60 6.83 -2.90
C TRP A 20 7.19 6.81 -3.49
N LEU A 21 6.91 5.92 -4.44
CA LEU A 21 5.57 5.76 -5.01
C LEU A 21 4.54 5.18 -4.04
N ALA A 22 4.97 4.33 -3.11
CA ALA A 22 4.08 3.65 -2.16
C ALA A 22 3.77 4.48 -0.91
N GLN A 23 4.60 5.47 -0.59
CA GLN A 23 4.44 6.32 0.59
C GLN A 23 3.51 7.50 0.29
N GLY A 24 2.53 7.73 1.16
CA GLY A 24 1.80 9.00 1.18
C GLY A 24 2.54 10.01 2.05
N ASP A 25 3.17 11.03 1.46
CA ASP A 25 3.86 12.11 2.19
C ASP A 25 2.91 13.11 2.88
N MET A 26 1.65 12.70 3.14
CA MET A 26 0.70 13.53 3.86
C MET A 26 1.07 13.54 5.35
N ALA A 27 1.40 14.72 5.87
CA ALA A 27 1.81 14.90 7.26
C ALA A 27 0.77 14.31 8.23
N GLY A 28 1.16 13.23 8.90
CA GLY A 28 0.34 12.50 9.87
C GLY A 28 -0.45 11.38 9.22
N GLU A 29 -0.03 10.14 9.48
CA GLU A 29 -0.90 8.97 9.32
C GLU A 29 -2.19 9.27 10.08
N PRO A 30 -3.35 9.45 9.42
CA PRO A 30 -4.59 9.56 10.15
C PRO A 30 -4.71 8.25 10.93
N ALA A 31 -4.81 8.34 12.25
CA ALA A 31 -4.97 7.16 13.08
C ALA A 31 -6.15 6.36 12.51
N VAL A 32 -5.84 5.23 11.87
CA VAL A 32 -6.80 4.42 11.09
C VAL A 32 -8.07 4.12 11.88
N ALA A 33 -7.94 4.04 13.21
CA ALA A 33 -9.03 3.87 14.16
C ALA A 33 -10.13 4.94 14.08
N ASN A 34 -9.86 6.13 13.51
CA ASN A 34 -10.79 7.25 13.44
C ASN A 34 -11.25 7.56 12.00
N ALA A 35 -10.88 6.76 11.00
CA ALA A 35 -11.32 6.98 9.62
C ALA A 35 -12.79 6.52 9.45
N PRO A 36 -13.74 7.41 9.09
CA PRO A 36 -15.15 7.04 8.93
C PRO A 36 -15.42 6.23 7.65
N LEU A 37 -14.48 6.23 6.71
CA LEU A 37 -14.61 5.57 5.41
C LEU A 37 -13.25 5.06 4.94
N VAL A 38 -13.25 3.89 4.30
CA VAL A 38 -12.10 3.36 3.55
C VAL A 38 -12.41 3.43 2.06
N VAL A 39 -11.54 4.08 1.28
CA VAL A 39 -11.67 4.17 -0.18
C VAL A 39 -10.67 3.20 -0.82
N LEU A 40 -11.18 2.21 -1.53
CA LEU A 40 -10.37 1.30 -2.35
C LEU A 40 -10.42 1.74 -3.81
N ALA A 41 -9.31 2.30 -4.31
CA ALA A 41 -9.16 2.54 -5.74
C ALA A 41 -9.13 1.20 -6.50
N GLY A 42 -9.83 1.13 -7.63
CA GLY A 42 -9.91 -0.10 -8.43
C GLY A 42 -8.53 -0.56 -8.93
N ASN A 43 -8.10 -1.73 -8.48
CA ASN A 43 -6.81 -2.32 -8.84
C ASN A 43 -6.87 -3.86 -8.81
N ALA A 44 -5.86 -4.51 -9.38
CA ALA A 44 -5.76 -5.98 -9.45
C ALA A 44 -4.74 -6.58 -8.46
N VAL A 45 -4.31 -5.81 -7.47
CA VAL A 45 -3.29 -6.22 -6.48
C VAL A 45 -4.01 -6.75 -5.25
N MET A 46 -4.25 -8.07 -5.19
CA MET A 46 -5.00 -8.70 -4.09
C MET A 46 -4.52 -8.32 -2.68
N PRO A 47 -3.20 -8.22 -2.40
CA PRO A 47 -2.73 -7.74 -1.10
C PRO A 47 -3.24 -6.34 -0.71
N THR A 48 -3.38 -5.44 -1.69
CA THR A 48 -3.93 -4.10 -1.47
C THR A 48 -5.44 -4.15 -1.20
N VAL A 49 -6.16 -5.04 -1.88
CA VAL A 49 -7.60 -5.29 -1.64
C VAL A 49 -7.82 -5.85 -0.23
N ASP A 50 -7.03 -6.85 0.17
CA ASP A 50 -7.11 -7.46 1.50
C ASP A 50 -6.80 -6.44 2.60
N ALA A 51 -5.82 -5.55 2.38
CA ALA A 51 -5.51 -4.47 3.29
C ALA A 51 -6.71 -3.52 3.48
N ALA A 52 -7.36 -3.10 2.39
CA ALA A 52 -8.56 -2.28 2.48
C ALA A 52 -9.71 -2.98 3.21
N CYS A 53 -9.95 -4.27 2.94
CA CYS A 53 -10.95 -5.06 3.66
C CYS A 53 -10.63 -5.17 5.16
N ARG A 54 -9.36 -5.32 5.54
CA ARG A 54 -8.93 -5.34 6.95
C ARG A 54 -9.18 -3.98 7.61
N LEU A 55 -8.83 -2.88 6.94
CA LEU A 55 -9.04 -1.53 7.46
C LEU A 55 -10.52 -1.23 7.69
N ALA A 56 -11.41 -1.61 6.75
CA ALA A 56 -12.85 -1.40 6.87
C ALA A 56 -13.45 -2.16 8.06
N LYS A 57 -13.00 -3.40 8.30
CA LYS A 57 -13.41 -4.18 9.49
C LYS A 57 -12.97 -3.51 10.79
N LEU A 58 -11.75 -2.97 10.83
CA LEU A 58 -11.20 -2.28 12.01
C LEU A 58 -11.92 -0.96 12.30
N SER A 59 -12.40 -0.25 11.28
CA SER A 59 -13.17 0.99 11.44
C SER A 59 -14.66 0.76 11.75
N GLY A 60 -15.11 -0.49 11.91
CA GLY A 60 -16.51 -0.83 12.16
C GLY A 60 -17.42 -0.72 10.92
N GLY A 61 -16.85 -0.49 9.74
CA GLY A 61 -17.56 -0.45 8.47
C GLY A 61 -17.99 -1.85 8.04
N ARG A 62 -19.25 -1.99 7.63
CA ARG A 62 -19.71 -3.15 6.84
C ARG A 62 -19.47 -2.82 5.37
N TYR A 63 -18.77 -3.71 4.67
CA TYR A 63 -18.59 -3.66 3.22
C TYR A 63 -19.89 -3.99 2.48
#